data_AF-A0A136JPY7-F1
#
_entry.id   AF-A0A136JPY7-F1
#
_cell.length_a   1.000
_cell.length_b   1.000
_cell.length_c   1.000
_cell.angle_alpha   90.00
_cell.angle_beta   90.00
_cell.angle_gamma   90.00
#
_symmetry.space_group_name_H-M   'P 1'
#
loop_
_entity.id
_entity.type
_entity.pdbx_description
1 polymer ?
#
loop_
_entity_poly.entity_id
_entity_poly.type
_entity_poly.pdbx_seq_one_letter_code
_entity_poly.pdbx_strand_id
1 'polypeptide(L)'
;MGANLCRRLRTLLGQLKAQGLGGIEVHYSTHTPSQTTEYLELAKLHDLLVTGGSDFHGLTKPDIEVGIGRGGLKVPEKLLEPLRQAASAA
;
A
#
# COMPACT_ATOMS: atom_id res chain seq x y z
N MET A 1 16.79 11.95 9.77
CA MET A 1 15.50 12.58 9.45
C MET A 1 14.27 11.64 9.56
N GLY A 2 14.37 10.39 10.08
CA GLY A 2 13.29 9.39 9.93
C GLY A 2 12.20 9.31 11.02
N ALA A 3 12.50 9.62 12.29
CA ALA A 3 11.57 9.31 13.39
C ALA A 3 10.27 10.15 13.42
N ASN A 4 10.33 11.39 12.92
CA ASN A 4 9.18 12.31 12.94
C ASN A 4 8.16 12.01 11.83
N LEU A 5 8.60 11.49 10.69
CA LEU A 5 7.71 11.14 9.58
C LEU A 5 6.90 9.88 9.90
N CYS A 6 7.55 8.84 10.42
CA CYS A 6 6.91 7.60 10.85
C CYS A 6 5.82 7.87 11.90
N ARG A 7 6.07 8.78 12.85
CA ARG A 7 5.08 9.20 13.86
C ARG A 7 3.87 9.90 13.24
N ARG A 8 4.09 10.84 12.32
CA ARG A 8 3.00 11.58 11.66
C ARG A 8 2.12 10.66 10.82
N LEU A 9 2.72 9.76 10.06
CA LEU A 9 1.98 8.82 9.22
C LEU A 9 1.12 7.87 10.07
N ARG A 10 1.67 7.33 11.16
CA ARG A 10 0.92 6.53 12.12
C ARG A 10 -0.29 7.27 12.71
N THR A 11 -0.10 8.53 13.12
CA THR A 11 -1.22 9.34 13.64
C THR A 11 -2.28 9.58 12.57
N LEU A 12 -1.88 9.92 11.34
CA LEU A 12 -2.80 10.13 10.23
C LEU A 12 -3.59 8.87 9.89
N LEU A 13 -2.94 7.71 9.83
CA LEU A 13 -3.62 6.44 9.56
C LEU A 13 -4.65 6.10 10.63
N GLY A 14 -4.36 6.36 11.92
CA GLY A 14 -5.34 6.22 12.99
C GLY A 14 -6.56 7.12 12.81
N GLN A 15 -6.35 8.38 12.41
CA GLN A 15 -7.43 9.34 12.14
C GLN A 15 -8.29 8.92 10.94
N LEU A 16 -7.65 8.48 9.85
CA LEU A 16 -8.35 8.04 8.64
C LEU A 16 -9.09 6.71 8.86
N LYS A 17 -8.51 5.77 9.61
CA LYS A 17 -9.19 4.52 10.00
C LYS A 17 -10.47 4.81 10.78
N ALA A 18 -10.42 5.76 11.72
CA ALA A 18 -11.62 6.20 12.45
C ALA A 18 -12.69 6.84 11.55
N GLN A 19 -12.31 7.29 10.33
CA GLN A 19 -13.22 7.82 9.31
C GLN A 19 -13.63 6.78 8.25
N GLY A 20 -13.22 5.51 8.40
CA GLY A 20 -13.62 4.43 7.49
C GLY A 20 -12.57 4.03 6.45
N LEU A 21 -11.31 4.47 6.56
CA LEU A 21 -10.25 3.96 5.70
C LEU A 21 -10.11 2.43 5.86
N GLY A 22 -10.24 1.71 4.75
CA GLY A 22 -10.23 0.24 4.73
C GLY A 22 -8.87 -0.39 4.44
N GLY A 23 -7.96 0.31 3.77
CA GLY A 23 -6.66 -0.25 3.38
C GLY A 23 -5.65 0.79 2.87
N ILE A 24 -4.40 0.36 2.71
CA ILE A 24 -3.29 1.18 2.18
C ILE A 24 -2.43 0.40 1.18
N GLU A 25 -1.79 1.13 0.28
CA GLU A 25 -0.83 0.56 -0.66
C GLU A 25 0.52 0.30 0.00
N VAL A 26 0.94 -0.96 0.00
CA VAL A 26 2.21 -1.40 0.59
C VAL A 26 3.19 -1.85 -0.49
N HIS A 27 2.69 -2.58 -1.49
CA HIS A 27 3.48 -3.07 -2.60
C HIS A 27 3.39 -2.09 -3.77
N TYR A 28 4.41 -1.25 -3.92
CA TYR A 28 4.45 -0.20 -4.94
C TYR A 28 5.78 -0.20 -5.68
N SER A 29 5.75 0.13 -6.98
CA SER A 29 6.89 0.08 -7.91
C SER A 29 8.14 0.83 -7.46
N THR A 30 8.02 1.81 -6.56
CA THR A 30 9.14 2.64 -6.12
C THR A 30 9.42 2.54 -4.62
N HIS A 31 8.74 1.66 -3.89
CA HIS A 31 9.06 1.42 -2.48
C HIS A 31 10.39 0.67 -2.38
N THR A 32 11.25 1.10 -1.47
CA THR A 32 12.36 0.28 -1.02
C THR A 32 11.83 -0.91 -0.19
N PRO A 33 12.62 -1.97 -0.01
CA PRO A 33 12.24 -3.06 0.90
C PRO A 33 11.93 -2.57 2.32
N SER A 34 12.66 -1.57 2.82
CA SER A 34 12.41 -1.00 4.15
C SER A 34 11.08 -0.26 4.23
N GLN A 35 10.69 0.50 3.20
CA GLN A 35 9.38 1.15 3.14
C GLN A 35 8.25 0.13 3.08
N THR A 36 8.42 -0.94 2.29
CA THR A 36 7.45 -2.04 2.23
C THR A 36 7.24 -2.66 3.62
N THR A 37 8.33 -2.96 4.34
CA THR A 37 8.23 -3.48 5.72
C THR A 37 7.55 -2.49 6.66
N GLU A 38 7.91 -1.21 6.61
CA GLU A 38 7.29 -0.17 7.44
C GLU A 38 5.77 -0.08 7.19
N TYR A 39 5.33 -0.14 5.93
CA TYR A 39 3.91 -0.05 5.60
C TYR A 39 3.15 -1.35 5.92
N LEU A 40 3.79 -2.52 5.85
CA LEU A 40 3.22 -3.75 6.40
C LEU A 40 2.96 -3.63 7.91
N GLU A 41 3.91 -3.07 8.65
CA GLU A 41 3.77 -2.87 10.11
C GLU A 41 2.66 -1.86 10.43
N LEU A 42 2.58 -0.75 9.68
CA LEU A 42 1.50 0.24 9.85
C LEU A 42 0.12 -0.34 9.50
N ALA A 43 0.01 -1.08 8.39
CA ALA A 43 -1.24 -1.74 8.02
C ALA A 43 -1.71 -2.70 9.12
N LYS A 44 -0.80 -3.51 9.65
CA LYS A 44 -1.07 -4.42 10.77
C LYS A 44 -1.48 -3.68 12.04
N LEU A 45 -0.78 -2.60 12.38
CA LEU A 45 -1.04 -1.82 13.61
C LEU A 45 -2.44 -1.19 13.60
N HIS A 46 -2.92 -0.76 12.44
CA HIS A 46 -4.19 -0.05 12.28
C HIS A 46 -5.34 -0.92 11.77
N ASP A 47 -5.12 -2.24 11.65
CA ASP A 47 -6.10 -3.18 11.09
C ASP A 47 -6.62 -2.72 9.70
N LEU A 48 -5.67 -2.40 8.83
CA LEU A 48 -5.92 -1.95 7.45
C LEU A 48 -5.58 -3.09 6.47
N LEU A 49 -6.41 -3.23 5.44
CA LEU A 49 -6.10 -4.11 4.32
C LEU A 49 -4.85 -3.64 3.58
N VAL A 50 -4.09 -4.60 3.06
CA VAL A 50 -2.89 -4.34 2.26
C VAL A 50 -3.24 -4.41 0.78
N THR A 51 -2.82 -3.41 0.02
CA THR A 51 -2.96 -3.37 -1.45
C THR A 51 -1.60 -3.24 -2.14
N GLY A 52 -1.61 -3.32 -3.48
CA GLY A 52 -0.44 -3.09 -4.31
C GLY A 52 -0.80 -2.78 -5.75
N GLY A 53 0.08 -2.04 -6.42
CA GLY A 53 -0.13 -1.57 -7.78
C GLY A 53 1.18 -1.19 -8.47
N SER A 54 1.19 -1.32 -9.80
CA SER A 54 2.33 -0.84 -10.61
C SER A 54 2.31 0.67 -10.78
N ASP A 55 1.12 1.27 -10.71
CA ASP A 55 0.86 2.69 -10.98
C ASP A 55 1.29 3.11 -12.39
N PHE A 56 0.91 2.27 -13.35
CA PHE A 56 1.20 2.45 -14.77
C PHE A 56 0.49 3.66 -15.35
N HIS A 57 1.24 4.51 -16.07
CA HIS A 57 0.74 5.74 -16.70
C HIS A 57 1.21 5.90 -18.16
N GLY A 58 1.64 4.81 -18.81
CA GLY A 58 2.10 4.83 -20.20
C GLY A 58 3.27 5.80 -20.43
N LEU A 59 3.13 6.71 -21.40
CA LEU A 59 4.18 7.65 -21.79
C LEU A 59 4.67 8.56 -20.63
N THR A 60 3.85 8.78 -19.61
CA THR A 60 4.24 9.58 -18.43
C THR A 60 5.22 8.85 -17.51
N LYS A 61 5.16 7.51 -17.50
CA LYS A 61 6.06 6.63 -16.73
C LYS A 61 6.49 5.46 -17.62
N PRO A 62 7.31 5.72 -18.66
CA PRO A 62 7.64 4.73 -19.68
C PRO A 62 8.46 3.55 -19.14
N ASP A 63 9.00 3.69 -17.92
CA ASP A 63 9.76 2.69 -17.17
C ASP A 63 8.91 1.83 -16.23
N ILE A 64 7.59 2.04 -16.19
CA ILE A 64 6.64 1.22 -15.45
C ILE A 64 5.83 0.39 -16.44
N GLU A 65 5.71 -0.90 -16.16
CA GLU A 65 4.84 -1.82 -16.89
C GLU A 65 3.66 -2.26 -16.03
N VAL A 66 2.51 -2.53 -16.65
CA VAL A 66 1.28 -2.98 -15.95
C VAL A 66 1.57 -4.27 -15.19
N GLY A 67 1.31 -4.27 -13.88
CA GLY A 67 1.51 -5.43 -13.01
C GLY A 67 2.96 -5.79 -12.68
N ILE A 68 3.94 -5.19 -13.36
CA ILE A 68 5.38 -5.49 -13.20
C ILE A 68 6.12 -4.33 -12.50
N GLY A 69 5.63 -3.10 -12.63
CA GLY A 69 6.31 -1.94 -12.10
C GLY A 69 7.64 -1.71 -12.83
N ARG A 70 8.73 -1.53 -12.07
CA ARG A 70 10.12 -1.45 -12.57
C ARG A 70 10.84 -2.82 -12.55
N GLY A 71 10.09 -3.92 -12.61
CA GLY A 71 10.60 -5.30 -12.56
C GLY A 71 10.71 -5.91 -11.16
N GLY A 72 10.69 -5.09 -10.10
CA GLY A 72 10.78 -5.56 -8.71
C GLY A 72 9.45 -5.72 -7.98
N LEU A 73 8.32 -5.35 -8.61
CA LEU A 73 7.02 -5.36 -7.95
C LEU A 73 6.56 -6.79 -7.66
N LYS A 74 6.17 -7.04 -6.42
CA LYS A 74 5.56 -8.30 -6.00
C LYS A 74 4.31 -8.00 -5.19
N VAL A 75 3.14 -8.21 -5.81
CA VAL A 75 1.83 -8.11 -5.15
C VAL A 75 1.31 -9.52 -4.88
N PRO A 76 1.26 -9.99 -3.62
CA PRO A 76 0.79 -11.34 -3.32
C PRO A 76 -0.69 -11.54 -3.67
N GLU A 77 -1.02 -12.63 -4.36
CA GLU A 77 -2.41 -12.96 -4.72
C GLU A 77 -3.34 -13.09 -3.51
N LYS A 78 -2.82 -13.53 -2.36
CA LYS A 78 -3.58 -13.63 -1.09
C LYS A 78 -4.25 -12.32 -0.64
N LEU A 79 -3.82 -11.17 -1.18
CA LEU A 79 -4.45 -9.87 -0.91
C LEU A 79 -5.82 -9.73 -1.60
N LEU A 80 -6.08 -10.50 -2.67
CA LEU A 80 -7.27 -10.35 -3.51
C LEU A 80 -8.57 -10.67 -2.76
N GLU A 81 -8.63 -11.77 -2.02
CA GLU A 81 -9.88 -12.21 -1.39
C GLU A 81 -10.36 -11.24 -0.28
N PRO A 82 -9.51 -10.77 0.65
CA PRO A 82 -9.92 -9.73 1.61
C PRO A 82 -10.42 -8.44 0.92
N LEU A 83 -9.79 -8.05 -0.20
CA LEU A 83 -10.21 -6.85 -0.95
C LEU A 83 -11.56 -7.05 -1.65
N ARG A 84 -11.83 -8.24 -2.20
CA ARG A 84 -13.15 -8.58 -2.78
C ARG A 84 -14.24 -8.56 -1.72
N GLN A 85 -13.97 -9.13 -0.55
CA GLN A 85 -14.91 -9.12 0.58
C GLN A 85 -15.23 -7.70 1.02
N ALA A 86 -14.22 -6.84 1.18
CA ALA A 86 -14.41 -5.44 1.54
C ALA A 86 -15.20 -4.65 0.49
N ALA A 87 -14.91 -4.86 -0.80
CA ALA A 87 -15.62 -4.20 -1.90
C ALA A 87 -17.09 -4.63 -2.02
N SER A 88 -17.42 -5.84 -1.55
CA SER A 88 -18.79 -6.38 -1.58
C SER A 88 -19.61 -6.05 -0.33
N ALA A 89 -18.96 -5.54 0.71
CA ALA A 89 -19.58 -5.18 2.00
C ALA A 89 -19.97 -3.68 2.09
N ALA A 90 -19.71 -2.91 1.03
CA ALA A 90 -19.97 -1.48 0.92
C ALA A 90 -21.27 -1.17 0.17
#